data_AF-A0A950ECB1-F1
#
_entry.id   AF-A0A950ECB1-F1
#
_cell.length_a   1.000
_cell.length_b   1.000
_cell.length_c   1.000
_cell.angle_alpha   90.00
_cell.angle_beta   90.00
_cell.angle_gamma   90.00
#
_symmetry.space_group_name_H-M   'P 1'
#
loop_
_entity.id
_entity.type
_entity.pdbx_description
1 polymer ?
#
loop_
_entity_poly.entity_id
_entity_poly.type
_entity_poly.pdbx_seq_one_letter_code
_entity_poly.pdbx_strand_id
1 'polypeptide(L)' 'MEFRERHSWDVDPSQARALQEALAAEVVVSTPLGPWETVAAADVSFNKYSEWLYAAVVVLR' A
#
# COMPACT_ATOMS: atom_id res chain seq x y z
N MET A 1 -11.53 -2.43 -8.93
CA MET A 1 -10.46 -3.01 -8.11
C MET A 1 -11.06 -3.37 -6.78
N GLU A 2 -11.01 -4.63 -6.39
CA GLU A 2 -11.43 -5.08 -5.06
C GLU A 2 -10.17 -5.39 -4.25
N PHE A 3 -10.18 -5.06 -2.95
CA PHE A 3 -9.09 -5.37 -2.04
C PHE A 3 -9.65 -5.88 -0.72
N ARG A 4 -8.87 -6.71 -0.02
CA ARG A 4 -9.23 -7.23 1.30
C ARG A 4 -8.63 -6.34 2.38
N GLU A 5 -9.47 -5.74 3.22
CA GLU A 5 -9.03 -5.09 4.44
C GLU A 5 -8.46 -6.15 5.41
N ARG A 6 -7.22 -5.95 5.86
CA ARG A 6 -6.46 -6.94 6.65
C ARG A 6 -6.48 -6.63 8.15
N HIS A 7 -6.61 -5.35 8.51
CA HIS A 7 -6.58 -4.82 9.86
C HIS A 7 -7.18 -3.40 9.87
N SER A 8 -7.54 -2.89 11.06
CA SER A 8 -7.91 -1.49 11.26
C SER A 8 -6.69 -0.56 11.13
N TRP A 9 -6.93 0.70 10.73
CA TRP A 9 -5.93 1.77 10.77
C TRP A 9 -5.85 2.49 12.12
N ASP A 10 -6.85 2.33 12.98
CA ASP A 10 -6.87 2.90 14.33
C ASP A 10 -6.03 2.04 15.27
N VAL A 11 -4.71 2.27 15.23
CA VAL A 11 -3.71 1.54 16.01
C VAL A 11 -2.61 2.49 16.49
N ASP A 12 -2.05 2.21 17.65
CA ASP A 12 -0.89 2.96 18.14
C ASP A 12 0.41 2.50 17.42
N PRO A 13 1.51 3.28 17.50
CA PRO A 13 2.75 2.94 16.82
C PRO A 13 3.38 1.60 17.21
N SER A 14 3.14 1.10 18.42
CA SER A 14 3.65 -0.20 18.86
C SER A 14 2.85 -1.35 18.26
N GLN A 15 1.53 -1.21 18.23
CA GLN A 15 0.62 -2.13 17.55
C GLN A 15 0.89 -2.16 16.04
N ALA A 16 1.14 -0.99 15.43
CA ALA A 16 1.50 -0.88 14.02
C ALA A 16 2.77 -1.68 13.68
N ARG A 17 3.81 -1.63 14.53
CA ARG A 17 5.03 -2.44 14.32
C ARG A 17 4.77 -3.94 14.41
N ALA A 18 4.00 -4.38 15.42
CA ALA A 18 3.65 -5.79 15.56
C ALA A 18 2.82 -6.30 14.36
N LEU A 19 1.91 -5.46 13.84
CA LEU A 19 1.16 -5.77 12.62
C LEU A 19 2.09 -5.88 11.40
N GLN A 20 3.05 -4.96 11.26
CA GLN A 20 4.03 -5.00 10.16
C GLN A 20 4.88 -6.27 10.21
N GLU A 21 5.35 -6.68 11.40
CA GLU A 21 6.12 -7.93 11.57
C GLU A 21 5.30 -9.17 11.17
N ALA A 22 4.03 -9.23 11.59
CA ALA A 22 3.14 -10.33 11.21
C ALA A 22 2.87 -10.37 9.70
N LEU A 23 2.58 -9.22 9.08
CA LEU A 23 2.30 -9.12 7.64
C LEU A 23 3.53 -9.38 6.78
N ALA A 24 4.73 -9.02 7.25
CA ALA A 24 5.97 -9.27 6.52
C ALA A 24 6.21 -10.75 6.22
N ALA A 25 5.76 -11.65 7.11
CA ALA A 25 5.86 -13.09 6.93
C ALA A 25 4.98 -13.63 5.78
N GLU A 26 4.01 -12.84 5.30
CA GLU A 26 3.09 -13.23 4.22
C GLU A 26 3.52 -12.70 2.85
N VAL A 27 4.62 -11.95 2.75
CA VAL A 27 5.08 -11.37 1.49
C VAL A 27 5.61 -12.48 0.56
N VAL A 28 4.99 -12.62 -0.61
CA VAL A 28 5.43 -13.55 -1.65
C VAL A 28 6.39 -12.85 -2.62
N VAL A 29 7.67 -13.20 -2.57
CA VAL A 29 8.72 -12.64 -3.45
C VAL A 29 9.14 -13.57 -4.59
N SER A 30 8.63 -14.80 -4.62
CA SER A 30 9.06 -15.84 -5.54
C SER A 30 8.23 -15.94 -6.83
N THR A 31 7.15 -15.16 -6.95
CA THR A 31 6.26 -15.22 -8.11
C THR A 31 6.92 -14.52 -9.30
N PRO A 32 7.20 -15.21 -10.42
CA PRO A 32 7.75 -14.58 -11.62
C PRO A 32 6.75 -13.58 -12.22
N LEU A 33 7.24 -12.42 -12.65
CA LEU A 33 6.44 -11.48 -13.41
C LEU A 33 6.31 -11.98 -14.86
N GLY A 34 5.07 -12.19 -15.32
CA GLY A 34 4.76 -12.47 -16.71
C GLY A 34 4.73 -11.19 -17.58
N PRO A 35 4.40 -11.31 -18.88
CA PRO A 35 4.10 -10.15 -19.70
C PRO A 35 2.91 -9.35 -19.09
N TRP A 36 2.96 -8.04 -19.22
CA TRP A 36 1.95 -7.11 -18.72
C TRP A 36 1.53 -6.13 -19.81
N GLU A 37 0.24 -5.82 -19.88
CA GLU A 37 -0.33 -4.86 -20.83
C GLU A 37 -0.67 -3.51 -20.18
N THR A 38 -0.67 -3.47 -18.85
CA THR A 38 -0.96 -2.27 -18.08
C THR A 38 -0.01 -2.19 -16.90
N VAL A 39 0.49 -0.99 -16.63
CA VAL A 39 1.28 -0.67 -15.44
C VAL A 39 0.62 0.45 -14.67
N ALA A 40 0.52 0.29 -13.35
CA ALA A 40 -0.02 1.31 -12.46
C ALA A 40 1.10 1.87 -11.58
N ALA A 41 1.14 3.20 -11.44
CA ALA A 41 1.97 3.89 -10.47
C ALA A 41 1.05 4.64 -9.49
N ALA A 42 1.41 4.60 -8.21
CA ALA A 42 0.73 5.34 -7.16
C ALA A 42 1.71 6.31 -6.52
N ASP A 43 1.26 7.53 -6.26
CA ASP A 43 2.03 8.55 -5.56
C ASP A 43 1.14 9.31 -4.57
N VAL A 44 1.75 9.85 -3.52
CA VAL A 44 1.08 10.65 -2.51
C VAL A 44 1.85 11.94 -2.22
N SER A 45 1.13 13.03 -2.04
CA SER A 45 1.71 14.31 -1.64
C SER A 45 1.03 14.84 -0.38
N PHE A 46 1.84 15.38 0.53
CA PHE A 46 1.36 16.04 1.74
C PHE A 46 1.15 17.53 1.47
N ASN A 47 -0.01 18.04 1.87
CA ASN A 47 -0.18 19.47 1.99
C ASN A 47 0.51 19.92 3.28
N LYS A 48 1.56 20.74 3.16
CA LYS A 48 2.41 21.12 4.29
C LYS A 48 1.57 21.79 5.39
N TYR A 49 1.71 21.29 6.62
CA TYR A 49 0.94 21.72 7.81
C TYR A 49 -0.56 21.43 7.78
N SER A 50 -1.04 20.67 6.79
CA SER A 50 -2.40 20.21 6.71
C SER A 50 -2.52 18.75 7.16
N GLU A 51 -3.71 18.36 7.60
CA GLU A 51 -4.07 16.96 7.81
C GLU A 51 -4.42 16.25 6.49
N TRP A 52 -4.48 17.01 5.38
CA TRP A 52 -4.79 16.46 4.07
C TRP A 52 -3.57 15.88 3.36
N LEU A 53 -3.76 14.66 2.84
CA LEU A 53 -2.89 14.03 1.85
C LEU A 53 -3.65 13.88 0.53
N TYR A 54 -2.95 14.06 -0.60
CA TYR A 54 -3.49 13.80 -1.92
C TYR A 54 -2.85 12.54 -2.48
N ALA A 55 -3.67 11.58 -2.90
CA ALA A 55 -3.23 10.35 -3.53
C ALA A 55 -3.67 10.32 -4.99
N ALA A 56 -2.79 9.87 -5.88
CA ALA A 56 -3.10 9.66 -7.29
C ALA A 56 -2.61 8.29 -7.74
N VAL A 57 -3.37 7.67 -8.65
CA VAL A 57 -2.98 6.44 -9.34
C VAL A 57 -3.06 6.70 -10.84
N VAL A 58 -1.96 6.45 -11.54
CA VAL A 58 -1.88 6.56 -13.01
C VAL A 58 -1.74 5.16 -13.58
N VAL A 59 -2.59 4.82 -14.54
CA VAL A 59 -2.56 3.53 -15.25
C VAL A 59 -2.19 3.78 -16.70
N LEU A 60 -1.10 3.17 -17.15
CA LEU A 60 -0.63 3.21 -18.54
C LEU A 60 -0.83 1.85 -19.20
N ARG A 61 -0.82 1.85 -20.53
CA ARG A 61 -0.80 0.67 -21.40
C ARG A 61 0.50 0.67 -22.20
#